data_AF-A0A949YXP0-F1
#
_entry.id   AF-A0A949YXP0-F1
#
_cell.length_a   1.000
_cell.length_b   1.000
_cell.length_c   1.000
_cell.angle_alpha   90.00
_cell.angle_beta   90.00
_cell.angle_gamma   90.00
#
_symmetry.space_group_name_H-M   'P 1'
#
loop_
_entity.id
_entity.type
_entity.pdbx_description
1 polymer ?
#
loop_
_entity_poly.entity_id
_entity_poly.type
_entity_poly.pdbx_seq_one_letter_code
_entity_poly.pdbx_strand_id
1 'polypeptide(L)' 'MTVQEVAEYLRIHAMTVHRLLNTGKLPGFRTGAKGNWRIPRQAIIELGNGSLRKPIE' A
#
# COMPACT_ATOMS: atom_id res chain seq x y z
N MET A 1 4.72 5.14 5.50
CA MET A 1 3.33 5.57 5.73
C MET A 1 2.58 4.44 6.41
N THR A 2 1.68 4.80 7.33
CA THR A 2 0.73 3.90 7.98
C THR A 2 -0.47 3.62 7.08
N VAL A 3 -1.27 2.60 7.40
CA VAL A 3 -2.50 2.28 6.65
C VAL A 3 -3.45 3.47 6.56
N GLN A 4 -3.60 4.25 7.63
CA GLN A 4 -4.45 5.45 7.66
C GLN A 4 -3.93 6.54 6.72
N GLU A 5 -2.65 6.88 6.78
CA GLU A 5 -2.08 7.88 5.87
C GLU A 5 -2.21 7.46 4.40
N VAL A 6 -2.05 6.17 4.09
CA VAL A 6 -2.25 5.66 2.72
C VAL A 6 -3.72 5.75 2.29
N ALA A 7 -4.64 5.43 3.20
CA ALA A 7 -6.08 5.53 2.95
C ALA A 7 -6.50 6.96 2.63
N GLU A 8 -6.01 7.94 3.40
CA GLU A 8 -6.25 9.36 3.17
C GLU A 8 -5.60 9.85 1.86
N TYR A 9 -4.36 9.45 1.62
CA TYR A 9 -3.62 9.86 0.42
C TYR A 9 -4.28 9.37 -0.87
N LEU A 10 -4.70 8.11 -0.91
CA LEU A 10 -5.36 7.50 -2.06
C LEU A 10 -6.88 7.76 -2.09
N ARG A 11 -7.44 8.41 -1.05
CA ARG A 11 -8.88 8.59 -0.83
C ARG A 11 -9.67 7.27 -0.94
N ILE A 12 -9.16 6.21 -0.32
CA ILE A 12 -9.81 4.89 -0.25
C ILE A 12 -10.01 4.46 1.20
N HIS A 13 -10.91 3.51 1.42
CA HIS A 13 -11.14 2.99 2.76
C HIS A 13 -9.91 2.22 3.29
N ALA A 14 -9.62 2.33 4.59
CA ALA A 14 -8.51 1.63 5.24
C ALA A 14 -8.59 0.10 5.08
N MET A 15 -9.81 -0.47 5.02
CA MET A 15 -9.99 -1.89 4.69
C MET A 15 -9.47 -2.25 3.29
N THR A 16 -9.62 -1.36 2.31
CA THR A 16 -9.08 -1.57 0.96
C THR A 16 -7.56 -1.61 0.99
N VAL A 17 -6.91 -0.72 1.75
CA VAL A 17 -5.46 -0.74 1.96
C VAL A 17 -5.02 -2.06 2.60
N HIS A 18 -5.71 -2.52 3.65
CA HIS A 18 -5.45 -3.83 4.27
C HIS A 18 -5.61 -4.98 3.28
N ARG A 19 -6.64 -4.94 2.43
CA ARG A 19 -6.86 -5.94 1.38
C ARG A 19 -5.73 -5.91 0.35
N LEU A 20 -5.25 -4.75 -0.06
CA LEU A 20 -4.13 -4.62 -1.00
C LEU A 20 -2.82 -5.17 -0.41
N LEU A 21 -2.58 -4.95 0.89
CA LEU A 21 -1.46 -5.52 1.61
C LEU A 21 -1.57 -7.05 1.71
N ASN A 22 -2.75 -7.58 2.07
CA ASN A 22 -2.97 -9.02 2.18
C ASN A 22 -2.94 -9.74 0.82
N THR A 23 -3.35 -9.07 -0.25
CA THR A 23 -3.31 -9.62 -1.62
C THR A 23 -1.94 -9.45 -2.30
N GLY A 24 -0.99 -8.78 -1.64
CA GLY A 24 0.34 -8.50 -2.19
C GLY A 24 0.37 -7.44 -3.29
N LYS A 25 -0.76 -6.78 -3.58
CA LYS A 25 -0.83 -5.69 -4.57
C LYS A 25 -0.17 -4.41 -4.10
N LEU A 26 -0.14 -4.18 -2.78
CA LEU A 26 0.58 -3.08 -2.18
C LEU A 26 1.74 -3.67 -1.37
N PRO A 27 3.00 -3.37 -1.72
CA PRO A 27 4.13 -3.79 -0.89
C PRO A 27 4.12 -2.99 0.41
N GLY A 28 4.09 -3.70 1.54
CA GLY A 28 4.18 -3.14 2.87
C GLY A 28 4.66 -4.18 3.86
N PHE A 29 5.40 -3.76 4.87
CA PHE A 29 5.99 -4.63 5.88
C PHE A 29 5.44 -4.29 7.26
N ARG A 30 5.28 -5.31 8.10
CA ARG A 30 4.87 -5.14 9.49
C ARG A 30 6.11 -4.77 10.29
N THR A 31 6.08 -3.62 10.95
CA THR A 31 7.20 -3.10 11.76
C THR A 31 6.78 -3.08 13.23
N GLY A 32 7.12 -4.15 13.96
CA GLY A 32 6.88 -4.24 15.41
C GLY A 32 5.49 -4.76 15.81
N ALA A 33 4.97 -4.22 16.93
CA ALA A 33 3.77 -4.70 17.62
C ALA A 33 2.51 -4.71 16.73
N LYS A 34 1.55 -5.57 17.10
CA LYS A 34 0.29 -5.81 16.37
C LYS A 34 -0.32 -4.52 15.83
N GLY A 35 -0.38 -4.39 14.51
CA GLY A 35 -1.07 -3.30 13.81
C GLY A 35 -0.15 -2.28 13.11
N ASN A 36 1.15 -2.27 13.41
CA ASN A 36 2.06 -1.33 12.75
C ASN A 36 2.49 -1.84 11.37
N TRP A 37 1.87 -1.28 10.34
CA TRP A 37 2.27 -1.45 8.95
C TRP A 37 3.08 -0.26 8.47
N ARG A 38 4.18 -0.54 7.77
CA ARG A 38 4.95 0.43 7.00
C ARG A 38 4.80 0.14 5.52
N ILE A 39 4.17 1.10 4.84
CA ILE A 39 4.13 1.16 3.39
C ILE A 39 5.17 2.19 2.93
N PRO A 40 6.13 1.81 2.06
CA PRO A 40 7.05 2.77 1.46
C PRO A 40 6.29 3.71 0.53
N ARG A 41 6.62 5.01 0.57
CA ARG A 41 5.88 6.02 -0.22
C ARG A 41 5.89 5.70 -1.72
N GLN A 42 7.00 5.15 -2.22
CA GLN A 42 7.20 4.82 -3.62
C GLN A 42 6.14 3.83 -4.12
N ALA A 43 5.77 2.86 -3.30
CA ALA A 43 4.71 1.90 -3.62
C ALA A 43 3.34 2.57 -3.82
N ILE A 44 3.07 3.64 -3.07
CA ILE A 44 1.80 4.38 -3.14
C ILE A 44 1.77 5.25 -4.40
N ILE A 45 2.90 5.88 -4.72
CA ILE A 45 3.06 6.67 -5.95
C ILE A 45 2.89 5.78 -7.18
N GLU A 46 3.51 4.60 -7.18
CA GLU A 46 3.36 3.58 -8.23
C GLU A 46 1.89 3.14 -8.39
N LEU A 47 1.19 2.93 -7.26
CA LEU A 47 -0.22 2.53 -7.26
C LEU A 47 -1.14 3.66 -7.78
N GLY A 48 -0.90 4.91 -7.39
CA GLY A 48 -1.67 6.08 -7.80
C GLY A 48 -1.47 6.45 -9.29
N ASN A 49 -0.29 6.15 -9.84
CA ASN A 49 0.02 6.38 -11.25
C ASN A 49 -0.50 5.29 -12.20
N GLY A 50 -1.26 4.29 -11.72
CA GLY A 50 -1.91 3.29 -12.57
C GLY A 50 -0.97 2.33 -13.31
N SER A 51 0.32 2.28 -12.96
CA SER A 51 1.33 1.50 -13.68
C SER A 51 1.73 0.23 -12.91
N LEU A 52 0.79 -0.71 -12.76
CA LEU A 52 1.15 -2.14 -12.58
C LEU A 52 1.18 -2.87 -13.94
N ARG A 53 1.69 -2.20 -14.98
CA ARG A 53 2.30 -2.92 -16.09
C ARG A 53 3.77 -3.09 -15.74
N LYS A 54 4.11 -4.23 -15.14
CA LYS A 54 5.46 -4.74 -15.34
C LYS A 54 5.58 -5.01 -16.84
N PRO A 55 6.47 -4.35 -17.61
CA PRO A 55 6.94 -4.95 -18.84
C PRO A 55 7.65 -6.25 -18.44
N ILE A 56 7.13 -7.35 -18.97
CA ILE A 56 7.86 -8.60 -19.12
C ILE A 56 9.10 -8.31 -19.96
N GLU A 57 10.28 -8.44 -19.36
CA GLU A 57 11.57 -8.59 -20.04
C GLU A 57 12.18 -9.94 -19.65
#